data_AF-A0A3D5NTH4-F1
#
_entry.id   AF-A0A3D5NTH4-F1
#
_cell.length_a   1.000
_cell.length_b   1.000
_cell.length_c   1.000
_cell.angle_alpha   90.00
_cell.angle_beta   90.00
_cell.angle_gamma   90.00
#
_symmetry.space_group_name_H-M   'P 1'
#
loop_
_entity.id
_entity.type
_entity.pdbx_description
1 polymer ?
#
loop_
_entity_poly.entity_id
_entity_poly.type
_entity_poly.pdbx_seq_one_letter_code
_entity_poly.pdbx_strand_id
1 'polypeptide(L)' 'MEPNKMLKKYFGLNSFKKEQTAIIREILNGRDVLGILPTGYGKSLCYQVPAMMLKGPTLVISPLISL' A
#
# COMPACT_ATOMS: atom_id res chain seq x y z
N MET A 1 10.88 6.72 -7.18
CA MET A 1 11.54 6.42 -5.87
C MET A 1 11.14 5.01 -5.50
N GLU A 2 12.05 4.17 -5.00
CA GLU A 2 11.75 2.77 -4.66
C GLU A 2 10.73 2.65 -3.50
N PRO A 3 9.75 1.73 -3.53
CA PRO A 3 8.75 1.55 -2.48
C PRO A 3 9.36 1.39 -1.08
N ASN A 4 10.48 0.67 -0.96
CA ASN A 4 11.18 0.46 0.31
C ASN A 4 11.74 1.75 0.93
N LYS A 5 12.11 2.75 0.11
CA LYS A 5 12.57 4.05 0.62
C LYS A 5 11.41 4.81 1.28
N MET A 6 10.22 4.74 0.67
CA MET A 6 9.01 5.34 1.24
C MET A 6 8.61 4.64 2.54
N LEU A 7 8.68 3.30 2.53
CA LEU A 7 8.40 2.48 3.69
C LEU A 7 9.26 2.87 4.90
N LYS A 8 10.58 2.96 4.70
CA LYS A 8 11.51 3.35 5.76
C LYS A 8 11.31 4.79 6.22
N LYS A 9 11.13 5.72 5.27
CA LYS A 9 11.03 7.15 5.56
C LYS A 9 9.75 7.52 6.32
N TYR A 10 8.61 6.96 5.93
CA TYR A 10 7.30 7.37 6.45
C TYR A 10 6.71 6.41 7.49
N PHE A 11 7.13 5.14 7.49
CA PHE A 11 6.57 4.12 8.37
C PHE A 11 7.61 3.46 9.28
N GLY A 12 8.91 3.76 9.13
CA GLY A 12 9.97 3.19 9.97
C GLY A 12 10.20 1.69 9.76
N LEU A 13 9.61 1.09 8.72
CA LEU A 13 9.72 -0.34 8.43
C LEU A 13 10.84 -0.61 7.40
N ASN A 14 11.54 -1.73 7.57
CA ASN A 14 12.70 -2.07 6.72
C ASN A 14 12.31 -2.83 5.46
N SER A 15 11.20 -3.57 5.47
CA SER A 15 10.73 -4.36 4.34
C SER A 15 9.23 -4.61 4.40
N PHE A 16 8.65 -4.82 3.22
CA PHE A 16 7.28 -5.31 3.09
C PHE A 16 7.21 -6.81 3.34
N LYS A 17 6.02 -7.28 3.73
CA LYS A 17 5.70 -8.70 3.64
C LYS A 17 5.60 -9.12 2.17
N LYS A 18 5.72 -10.43 1.90
CA LYS A 18 5.70 -10.98 0.53
C LYS A 18 4.43 -10.58 -0.23
N GLU A 19 3.29 -10.71 0.42
CA GLU A 19 1.97 -10.42 -0.14
C GLU A 19 1.77 -8.92 -0.39
N GLN A 20 2.25 -8.07 0.52
CA GLN A 20 2.22 -6.61 0.34
C GLN A 20 3.06 -6.19 -0.87
N THR A 21 4.27 -6.76 -1.00
CA THR A 21 5.16 -6.50 -2.15
C THR A 21 4.48 -6.83 -3.46
N ALA A 22 3.81 -7.99 -3.53
CA ALA A 22 3.08 -8.42 -4.71
C ALA A 22 1.98 -7.41 -5.06
N ILE A 23 1.11 -7.06 -4.11
CA ILE A 23 0.01 -6.12 -4.32
C ILE A 23 0.51 -4.74 -4.78
N ILE A 24 1.50 -4.19 -4.08
CA ILE A 24 2.07 -2.86 -4.39
C ILE A 24 2.65 -2.86 -5.80
N ARG A 25 3.37 -3.93 -6.19
CA ARG A 25 3.94 -4.05 -7.54
C ARG A 25 2.85 -4.04 -8.61
N GLU A 26 1.77 -4.80 -8.42
CA GLU A 26 0.67 -4.86 -9.38
C GLU A 26 -0.02 -3.49 -9.54
N ILE A 27 -0.29 -2.80 -8.42
CA ILE A 27 -0.89 -1.45 -8.44
C ILE A 27 0.02 -0.45 -9.15
N LEU A 28 1.33 -0.47 -8.88
CA LEU A 28 2.30 0.42 -9.54
C LEU A 28 2.43 0.14 -11.04
N ASN A 29 2.08 -1.06 -11.50
CA ASN A 29 1.98 -1.40 -12.92
C ASN A 29 0.62 -1.02 -13.54
N GLY A 30 -0.26 -0.34 -12.79
CA GLY A 30 -1.57 0.09 -13.27
C GLY A 30 -2.58 -1.05 -13.42
N ARG A 31 -2.43 -2.15 -12.65
CA ARG A 31 -3.37 -3.27 -12.66
C ARG A 31 -4.33 -3.23 -11.47
N ASP A 32 -5.56 -3.68 -11.70
CA ASP A 32 -6.55 -3.89 -10.65
C ASP A 32 -6.17 -5.10 -9.79
N VAL A 33 -6.35 -4.99 -8.47
CA VAL A 33 -5.92 -6.02 -7.51
C VAL A 33 -6.99 -6.27 -6.46
N LEU A 34 -7.34 -7.55 -6.26
CA LEU A 34 -8.10 -8.01 -5.10
C LEU A 34 -7.12 -8.49 -4.01
N GLY A 35 -6.85 -7.61 -3.04
CA GLY A 35 -5.93 -7.91 -1.92
C GLY A 35 -6.64 -8.56 -0.73
N ILE A 36 -6.51 -9.88 -0.58
CA ILE A 36 -7.02 -10.61 0.61
C ILE A 36 -5.87 -10.81 1.59
N LEU A 37 -5.90 -10.09 2.72
CA LEU A 37 -4.92 -10.27 3.79
C LEU A 37 -5.61 -10.33 5.16
N PRO A 38 -5.00 -10.95 6.19
CA PRO A 38 -5.51 -10.94 7.56
C PRO A 38 -5.61 -9.53 8.18
N THR A 39 -6.38 -9.37 9.25
CA THR A 39 -6.37 -8.13 10.06
C THR A 39 -5.00 -7.93 10.71
N GLY A 40 -4.56 -6.68 10.88
CA GLY A 40 -3.22 -6.36 11.41
C GLY A 40 -2.06 -6.62 10.44
N TYR A 41 -2.32 -7.14 9.24
CA TYR A 41 -1.27 -7.47 8.26
C TYR A 41 -0.76 -6.27 7.46
N GLY A 42 -1.12 -5.04 7.84
CA GLY A 42 -0.69 -3.82 7.14
C GLY A 42 -1.32 -3.64 5.76
N LYS A 43 -2.60 -4.00 5.59
CA LYS A 43 -3.34 -3.81 4.33
C LYS A 43 -3.29 -2.36 3.84
N SER A 44 -3.32 -1.40 4.77
CA SER A 44 -3.28 0.02 4.44
C SER A 44 -2.00 0.45 3.72
N LEU A 45 -0.87 -0.17 4.03
CA LEU A 45 0.39 0.09 3.32
C LEU A 45 0.28 -0.22 1.81
N CYS A 46 -0.57 -1.18 1.45
CA CYS A 46 -0.73 -1.61 0.07
C CYS A 46 -1.37 -0.55 -0.83
N TYR A 47 -2.13 0.41 -0.29
CA TYR A 47 -2.63 1.57 -1.05
C TYR A 47 -1.92 2.88 -0.69
N GLN A 48 -1.44 3.04 0.55
CA GLN A 48 -0.75 4.27 0.98
C GLN A 48 0.61 4.45 0.29
N VAL A 49 1.38 3.37 0.10
CA VAL A 49 2.68 3.48 -0.59
C VAL A 49 2.50 3.83 -2.08
N PRO A 50 1.63 3.14 -2.85
CA PRO A 50 1.31 3.57 -4.21
C PRO A 50 0.77 5.00 -4.29
N ALA A 51 -0.07 5.42 -3.35
CA ALA A 51 -0.62 6.78 -3.31
C ALA A 51 0.46 7.88 -3.26
N MET A 52 1.59 7.62 -2.62
CA MET A 52 2.70 8.58 -2.57
C MET A 52 3.64 8.50 -3.78
N MET A 53 3.50 7.47 -4.62
CA MET A 53 4.37 7.21 -5.77
C MET A 53 3.72 7.57 -7.10
N LEU A 54 2.40 7.43 -7.20
CA LEU A 54 1.62 7.74 -8.38
C LEU A 54 1.27 9.23 -8.42
N LYS A 55 1.07 9.77 -9.62
CA LYS A 55 0.67 11.16 -9.81
C LYS A 55 -0.83 11.31 -9.52
N GLY A 56 -1.17 12.29 -8.68
CA GLY A 56 -2.56 12.62 -8.35
C GLY A 56 -3.01 12.06 -7.00
N PRO A 57 -4.21 12.44 -6.54
CA PRO A 57 -4.75 11.97 -5.27
C PRO A 57 -5.19 10.50 -5.36
N THR A 58 -5.16 9.80 -4.22
CA THR A 58 -5.77 8.47 -4.06
C THR A 58 -7.07 8.59 -3.27
N LEU A 59 -8.16 8.02 -3.79
CA LEU A 59 -9.44 7.92 -3.11
C LEU A 59 -9.51 6.61 -2.32
N VAL A 60 -9.73 6.71 -1.01
CA VAL A 60 -9.95 5.55 -0.14
C VAL A 60 -11.41 5.59 0.34
N ILE A 61 -12.14 4.51 0.09
CA ILE A 61 -13.53 4.35 0.51
C ILE A 61 -13.55 3.40 1.71
N SER A 62 -13.91 3.93 2.89
CA SER A 62 -14.11 3.15 4.11
C SER A 62 -15.58 3.25 4.52
N PRO A 63 -16.26 2.13 4.83
CA PRO A 63 -17.66 2.16 5.25
C PRO A 63 -17.85 2.68 6.69
N LEU A 64 -16.79 2.71 7.50
CA LEU A 64 -16.84 3.07 8.91
C LEU A 64 -15.98 4.31 9.18
N ILE A 65 -16.53 5.28 9.91
CA ILE A 65 -15.84 6.51 10.32
C ILE A 65 -14.70 6.21 11.31
N SER A 66 -14.83 5.15 12.10
CA SER A 66 -13.90 4.81 13.18
C SER A 66 -12.68 3.98 12.76
N LEU A 67 -12.51 3.70 11.46
CA LEU A 67 -11.49 2.78 10.93
C LEU A 67 -10.17 3.49 10.59
#